data_AF-A0A7V6SJI8-F1
#
_entry.id   AF-A0A7V6SJI8-F1
#
_cell.length_a   1.000
_cell.length_b   1.000
_cell.length_c   1.000
_cell.angle_alpha   90.00
_cell.angle_beta   90.00
_cell.angle_gamma   90.00
#
_symmetry.space_group_name_H-M   'P 1'
#
loop_
_entity.id
_entity.type
_entity.pdbx_description
1 polymer ?
#
loop_
_entity_poly.entity_id
_entity_poly.type
_entity_poly.pdbx_seq_one_letter_code
_entity_poly.pdbx_strand_id
1 'polypeptide(L)'
;AAGARVVLTTGGTGVSPRDVTPEAVAGLLRAELPGVAEQIRAAGLASTPLAVLSRGVVGVVGPDPGSALVVCAPGSTGGVRDTVAVVGPLVGHIVDQLLGGDH
;
A
#
# COMPACT_ATOMS: atom_id res chain seq x y z
N ALA A 1 3.58 15.50 -2.91
CA ALA A 1 3.20 14.84 -4.18
C ALA A 1 2.59 15.89 -5.11
N ALA A 2 3.01 15.96 -6.36
CA ALA A 2 2.58 16.98 -7.33
C ALA A 2 1.18 16.70 -7.94
N GLY A 3 0.21 16.21 -7.14
CA GLY A 3 -1.14 15.85 -7.60
C GLY A 3 -1.41 14.36 -7.82
N ALA A 4 -0.45 13.46 -7.53
CA ALA A 4 -0.70 12.01 -7.59
C ALA A 4 -1.73 11.57 -6.53
N ARG A 5 -2.75 10.81 -6.95
CA ARG A 5 -3.82 10.28 -6.08
C ARG A 5 -3.55 8.85 -5.60
N VAL A 6 -2.61 8.16 -6.24
CA VAL A 6 -2.13 6.83 -5.87
C VAL A 6 -0.62 6.80 -5.97
N VAL A 7 0.04 6.29 -4.94
CA VAL A 7 1.49 6.14 -4.87
C VAL A 7 1.79 4.70 -4.48
N LEU A 8 2.59 4.02 -5.30
CA LEU A 8 3.13 2.71 -4.98
C LEU A 8 4.63 2.86 -4.68
N THR A 9 5.08 2.32 -3.56
CA THR A 9 6.51 2.08 -3.32
C THR A 9 6.80 0.59 -3.49
N THR A 10 8.04 0.23 -3.78
CA THR A 10 8.45 -1.17 -3.89
C THR A 10 9.79 -1.38 -3.19
N GLY A 11 9.87 -2.45 -2.42
CA GLY A 11 11.06 -2.80 -1.65
C GLY A 11 11.16 -2.07 -0.31
N GLY A 12 12.12 -2.52 0.51
CA GLY A 12 12.33 -1.95 1.84
C GLY A 12 11.28 -2.39 2.88
N THR A 13 10.53 -3.47 2.63
CA THR A 13 9.43 -3.95 3.50
C THR A 13 9.74 -5.25 4.25
N GLY A 14 10.94 -5.82 4.10
CA GLY A 14 11.37 -7.02 4.83
C GLY A 14 11.84 -6.71 6.25
N VAL A 15 12.67 -7.59 6.83
CA VAL A 15 13.24 -7.41 8.19
C VAL A 15 14.72 -7.05 8.18
N SER A 16 15.28 -6.71 7.01
CA SER A 16 16.67 -6.25 6.91
C SER A 16 16.84 -4.91 7.64
N PRO A 17 18.02 -4.60 8.19
CA PRO A 17 18.29 -3.28 8.79
C PRO A 17 18.08 -2.08 7.86
N ARG A 18 18.03 -2.30 6.54
CA ARG A 18 17.76 -1.26 5.53
C ARG A 18 16.30 -1.21 5.09
N ASP A 19 15.47 -2.17 5.51
CA ASP A 19 14.05 -2.18 5.20
C ASP A 19 13.34 -1.18 6.12
N VAL A 20 13.17 0.06 5.65
CA VAL A 20 12.61 1.17 6.43
C VAL A 20 11.39 1.81 5.77
N THR A 21 10.94 1.27 4.63
CA THR A 21 9.81 1.82 3.87
C THR A 21 8.53 1.89 4.71
N PRO A 22 8.13 0.83 5.46
CA PRO A 22 6.95 0.88 6.30
C PRO A 22 6.99 1.99 7.34
N GLU A 23 8.09 2.16 8.06
CA GLU A 23 8.26 3.18 9.09
C GLU A 23 8.22 4.59 8.50
N ALA A 24 8.90 4.78 7.37
CA ALA A 24 8.92 6.06 6.68
C ALA A 24 7.53 6.46 6.18
N VAL A 25 6.72 5.50 5.74
CA VAL A 25 5.36 5.75 5.26
C VAL A 25 4.37 5.88 6.41
N ALA A 26 4.44 5.03 7.44
CA ALA A 26 3.51 5.02 8.57
C ALA A 26 3.41 6.39 9.26
N GLY A 27 4.54 7.08 9.45
CA GLY A 27 4.56 8.43 10.02
C GLY A 27 3.86 9.50 9.18
N LEU A 28 3.48 9.21 7.94
CA LEU A 28 2.78 10.12 7.03
C LEU A 28 1.29 9.78 6.87
N LEU A 29 0.86 8.61 7.35
CA LEU A 29 -0.51 8.14 7.18
C LEU A 29 -1.45 8.90 8.12
N ARG A 30 -2.52 9.48 7.56
CA ARG A 30 -3.65 10.00 8.36
C ARG A 30 -4.67 8.91 8.70
N ALA A 31 -4.70 7.85 7.90
CA ALA A 31 -5.59 6.70 8.06
C ALA A 31 -4.91 5.46 7.47
N GLU A 32 -4.90 4.37 8.24
CA GLU A 32 -4.37 3.09 7.78
C GLU A 32 -5.48 2.23 7.16
N LEU A 33 -5.10 1.37 6.22
CA LEU A 33 -5.94 0.39 5.55
C LEU A 33 -5.37 -1.03 5.82
N PRO A 34 -5.36 -1.50 7.09
CA PRO A 34 -4.70 -2.75 7.46
C PRO A 34 -5.26 -3.96 6.70
N GLY A 35 -6.57 -3.98 6.44
CA GLY A 35 -7.21 -5.05 5.66
C GLY A 35 -6.65 -5.18 4.24
N VAL A 36 -6.27 -4.09 3.58
CA VAL A 36 -5.65 -4.15 2.24
C VAL A 36 -4.23 -4.73 2.34
N ALA A 37 -3.45 -4.30 3.34
CA ALA A 37 -2.11 -4.85 3.58
C ALA A 37 -2.13 -6.35 3.89
N GLU A 38 -3.13 -6.80 4.66
CA GLU A 38 -3.37 -8.21 4.96
C GLU A 38 -3.71 -9.02 3.72
N GLN A 39 -4.59 -8.50 2.85
CA GLN A 39 -4.94 -9.18 1.60
C GLN A 39 -3.74 -9.29 0.64
N ILE A 40 -2.86 -8.29 0.58
CA ILE A 40 -1.61 -8.37 -0.19
C ILE A 40 -0.72 -9.51 0.33
N ARG A 41 -0.56 -9.63 1.65
CA ARG A 41 0.21 -10.75 2.25
C ARG A 41 -0.46 -12.10 2.00
N ALA A 42 -1.80 -12.17 2.08
CA ALA A 42 -2.56 -13.38 1.82
C ALA A 42 -2.43 -13.84 0.36
N ALA A 43 -2.46 -12.91 -0.60
CA ALA A 43 -2.19 -13.21 -2.01
C ALA A 43 -0.76 -13.76 -2.20
N GLY A 44 0.24 -13.11 -1.58
CA GLY A 44 1.63 -13.58 -1.64
C GLY A 44 1.85 -14.95 -0.98
N LEU A 45 1.08 -15.29 0.05
CA LEU A 45 1.12 -16.59 0.74
C LEU A 45 0.76 -17.77 -0.18
N ALA A 46 -0.04 -17.54 -1.21
CA ALA A 46 -0.32 -18.56 -2.23
C ALA A 46 0.92 -18.91 -3.06
N SER A 47 1.91 -18.01 -3.13
CA SER A 47 3.15 -18.18 -3.89
C SER A 47 4.35 -18.54 -3.01
N THR A 48 4.43 -18.00 -1.79
CA THR A 48 5.57 -18.23 -0.88
C THR A 48 5.19 -18.04 0.59
N PRO A 49 5.64 -18.92 1.50
CA PRO A 49 5.44 -18.72 2.93
C PRO A 49 6.15 -17.46 3.46
N LEU A 50 7.16 -16.94 2.76
CA LEU A 50 7.90 -15.75 3.17
C LEU A 50 7.08 -14.46 3.06
N ALA A 51 5.92 -14.48 2.37
CA ALA A 51 5.06 -13.31 2.22
C ALA A 51 4.62 -12.70 3.57
N VAL A 52 4.52 -13.52 4.62
CA VAL A 52 4.17 -13.07 5.98
C VAL A 52 5.20 -12.13 6.60
N LEU A 53 6.45 -12.13 6.11
CA LEU A 53 7.51 -11.26 6.62
C LEU A 53 7.40 -9.82 6.11
N SER A 54 6.54 -9.56 5.12
CA SER A 54 6.34 -8.21 4.60
C SER A 54 5.66 -7.33 5.65
N ARG A 55 6.33 -6.24 6.02
CA ARG A 55 5.82 -5.19 6.92
C ARG A 55 5.16 -4.04 6.16
N GLY A 56 4.92 -4.19 4.85
CA GLY A 56 4.31 -3.14 4.02
C GLY A 56 3.00 -2.63 4.60
N VAL A 57 2.87 -1.30 4.68
CA VAL A 57 1.66 -0.59 5.11
C VAL A 57 0.90 -0.02 3.90
N VAL A 58 -0.40 0.12 4.07
CA VAL A 58 -1.30 0.74 3.09
C VAL A 58 -2.12 1.78 3.85
N GLY A 59 -2.31 2.96 3.27
CA GLY A 59 -2.99 4.05 3.95
C GLY A 59 -3.22 5.26 3.08
N VAL A 60 -3.82 6.28 3.68
CA VAL A 60 -4.06 7.59 3.06
C VAL A 60 -3.09 8.61 3.63
N VAL A 61 -2.48 9.41 2.76
CA VAL A 61 -1.59 10.53 3.13
C VAL A 61 -2.14 11.87 2.64
N GLY A 62 -1.63 12.96 3.21
CA GLY A 62 -1.91 14.33 2.76
C GLY A 62 -3.24 14.91 3.29
N PRO A 63 -3.42 16.23 3.13
CA PRO A 63 -4.62 16.94 3.60
C PRO A 63 -5.83 16.71 2.69
N ASP A 64 -7.00 17.09 3.17
CA ASP A 64 -8.22 17.21 2.35
C ASP A 64 -8.48 18.69 1.98
N PRO A 65 -8.66 19.05 0.69
CA PRO A 65 -8.42 18.23 -0.51
C PRO A 65 -6.92 18.04 -0.78
N GLY A 66 -6.59 16.96 -1.50
CA GLY A 66 -5.21 16.64 -1.89
C GLY A 66 -4.68 15.31 -1.37
N SER A 67 -5.51 14.53 -0.68
CA SER A 67 -5.14 13.24 -0.13
C SER A 67 -4.88 12.18 -1.22
N ALA A 68 -4.08 11.17 -0.90
CA ALA A 68 -3.69 10.11 -1.82
C ALA A 68 -3.60 8.76 -1.11
N LEU A 69 -3.89 7.69 -1.84
CA LEU A 69 -3.60 6.31 -1.43
C LEU A 69 -2.10 6.05 -1.57
N VAL A 70 -1.48 5.50 -0.53
CA VAL A 70 -0.10 4.99 -0.55
C VAL A 70 -0.11 3.50 -0.25
N VAL A 71 0.64 2.73 -1.02
CA VAL A 71 0.78 1.27 -0.87
C VAL A 71 2.26 0.89 -0.88
N CYS A 72 2.72 0.22 0.17
CA CYS A 72 4.08 -0.33 0.24
C CYS A 72 4.10 -1.76 -0.30
N ALA A 73 4.51 -1.93 -1.55
CA ALA A 73 4.64 -3.25 -2.17
C ALA A 73 5.98 -3.93 -1.79
N PRO A 74 6.03 -5.28 -1.80
CA PRO A 74 7.30 -6.00 -1.75
C PRO A 74 8.26 -5.61 -2.89
N GLY A 75 9.54 -5.90 -2.71
CA GLY A 75 10.58 -5.63 -3.74
C GLY A 75 10.65 -6.66 -4.87
N SER A 76 9.97 -7.82 -4.71
CA SER A 76 9.97 -8.87 -5.72
C SER A 76 8.91 -8.61 -6.79
N THR A 77 9.20 -8.99 -8.04
CA THR A 77 8.23 -8.89 -9.15
C THR A 77 6.91 -9.61 -8.84
N GLY A 78 6.98 -10.77 -8.18
CA GLY A 78 5.80 -11.51 -7.72
C GLY A 78 4.98 -10.70 -6.72
N GLY A 79 5.61 -10.18 -5.66
CA GLY A 79 4.90 -9.38 -4.66
C GLY A 79 4.32 -8.08 -5.19
N VAL A 80 4.97 -7.44 -6.18
CA VAL A 80 4.38 -6.28 -6.88
C VAL A 80 3.15 -6.69 -7.69
N ARG A 81 3.19 -7.82 -8.40
CA ARG A 81 2.02 -8.34 -9.13
C ARG A 81 0.86 -8.65 -8.20
N ASP A 82 1.12 -9.31 -7.07
CA ASP A 82 0.12 -9.60 -6.04
C ASP A 82 -0.48 -8.29 -5.48
N THR A 83 0.38 -7.30 -5.22
CA THR A 83 -0.06 -5.97 -4.76
C THR A 83 -0.99 -5.30 -5.76
N VAL A 84 -0.62 -5.28 -7.05
CA VAL A 84 -1.44 -4.68 -8.10
C VAL A 84 -2.76 -5.45 -8.30
N ALA A 85 -2.74 -6.78 -8.20
CA ALA A 85 -3.94 -7.60 -8.32
C ALA A 85 -4.95 -7.32 -7.19
N VAL A 86 -4.47 -7.11 -5.96
CA VAL A 86 -5.32 -6.77 -4.81
C VAL A 86 -5.81 -5.33 -4.87
N VAL A 87 -4.92 -4.37 -5.16
CA VAL A 87 -5.23 -2.95 -5.07
C VAL A 87 -5.94 -2.42 -6.31
N GLY A 88 -5.61 -2.91 -7.50
CA GLY A 88 -6.12 -2.41 -8.78
C GLY A 88 -7.63 -2.26 -8.84
N PRO A 89 -8.42 -3.28 -8.45
CA PRO A 89 -9.89 -3.18 -8.40
C PRO A 89 -10.44 -2.15 -7.41
N LEU A 90 -9.66 -1.76 -6.39
CA LEU A 90 -10.08 -0.84 -5.33
C LEU A 90 -9.78 0.62 -5.66
N VAL A 91 -8.81 0.88 -6.55
CA VAL A 91 -8.28 2.24 -6.80
C VAL A 91 -9.38 3.22 -7.20
N GLY A 92 -10.28 2.84 -8.10
CA GLY A 92 -11.33 3.73 -8.59
C GLY A 92 -12.22 4.24 -7.45
N HIS A 93 -12.73 3.32 -6.63
CA HIS A 93 -13.58 3.65 -5.49
C HIS A 93 -12.85 4.45 -4.42
N ILE A 94 -11.60 4.09 -4.09
CA ILE A 94 -10.81 4.83 -3.10
C ILE A 94 -10.56 6.26 -3.58
N VAL A 95 -10.16 6.45 -4.84
CA VAL A 95 -9.88 7.79 -5.37
C VAL A 95 -11.14 8.66 -5.38
N ASP A 96 -12.29 8.08 -5.71
CA ASP A 96 -13.58 8.76 -5.69
C ASP A 96 -13.96 9.22 -4.26
N GLN A 97 -13.84 8.33 -3.28
CA GLN A 97 -14.03 8.68 -1.86
C GLN A 97 -13.09 9.81 -1.40
N LEU A 98 -11.82 9.77 -1.81
CA LEU A 98 -10.84 10.82 -1.47
C LEU A 98 -11.12 12.16 -2.18
N LEU A 99 -12.00 12.19 -3.19
CA LEU A 99 -12.47 13.40 -3.86
C LEU A 99 -13.81 13.91 -3.27
N GLY A 100 -14.37 13.23 -2.26
CA GLY A 100 -15.68 13.55 -1.71
C GLY A 100 -16.84 12.99 -2.52
N GLY A 101 -16.59 12.00 -3.38
CA GLY A 101 -17.65 11.21 -4.02
C GLY A 101 -18.38 10.34 -3.00
N ASP A 102 -19.69 10.21 -3.18
CA ASP A 102 -20.54 9.29 -2.41
C ASP A 102 -20.73 7.98 -3.19
N HIS A 103 -20.60 6.87 -2.46
CA HIS A 103 -20.88 5.45 -2.77
C HIS A 103 -21.15 5.03 -4.21
#